data_AF-A0A6G9Z0Q2-F1
#
_entry.id   AF-A0A6G9Z0Q2-F1
#
_cell.length_a   1.000
_cell.length_b   1.000
_cell.length_c   1.000
_cell.angle_alpha   90.00
_cell.angle_beta   90.00
_cell.angle_gamma   90.00
#
_symmetry.space_group_name_H-M   'P 1'
#
loop_
_entity.id
_entity.type
_entity.pdbx_description
1 polymer ?
#
loop_
_entity_poly.entity_id
_entity_poly.type
_entity_poly.pdbx_seq_one_letter_code
_entity_poly.pdbx_strand_id
1 'polypeptide(L)'
;MGLSQQRVVEIFAERPHESQHGSGYLVGPALVLTAGHVVSGAVAPVLVRFPHSERLWPGSVVWCEPGGSAGEIDAALIRLVEDELPEWVRWAEPVRFGRFVTSDGAVDAEAHGFPEIPGFHERSEVEHVVGRIPCGAGTTGRPHIAVASPPARAAAVTVWRGMSGAAVWSGGLLVGVVTTDVVAFAGGRMTFEPVERLLARGDFTGAMGGEPVFAAAVELVALAPHWFTDKPISPARMLRAQSGVIAFSGRDDELGALEEWCSGKEDSVMLLHAQGGQGKTRLALELVERQRRRGWVGAMVHADFHDMAAALGRVEVERALLRSQVELLIIVDYAEAWCTSSALSDDPVRRLLRLIKSRPTESTAPVRVLLIARSPGAWWTDLRDKLHGLATREMRLGPLADDRGPRPALYREALTALASGLTQLPGYAGGDWPAVAAGLAPPAALDEVRYAHALTLYERALADLLQAGPRPVPVGPSASTEDILLSHESTYWSRTAEAHRLDLTPPVLREAVAAVTLFGARSNQQADNLIRLLPAVRERDFGYRRRVTDWLAHLYPDPSGAWGVLEPDRLGST
;
A
#
# COMPACT_ATOMS: atom_id res chain seq x y z
N MET A 1 -6.49 2.58 -2.97
CA MET A 1 -7.69 3.37 -3.34
C MET A 1 -8.58 3.51 -2.11
N GLY A 2 -9.30 4.63 -2.00
CA GLY A 2 -10.31 4.83 -0.94
C GLY A 2 -11.65 4.16 -1.26
N LEU A 3 -12.70 4.58 -0.56
CA LEU A 3 -14.07 4.13 -0.75
C LEU A 3 -14.54 4.36 -2.20
N SER A 4 -15.04 3.32 -2.84
CA SER A 4 -15.52 3.34 -4.22
C SER A 4 -16.95 2.85 -4.26
N GLN A 5 -17.89 3.71 -4.68
CA GLN A 5 -19.32 3.38 -4.72
C GLN A 5 -19.61 2.08 -5.49
N GLN A 6 -18.94 1.83 -6.63
CA GLN A 6 -19.13 0.60 -7.42
C GLN A 6 -18.90 -0.72 -6.63
N ARG A 7 -18.16 -0.67 -5.51
CA ARG A 7 -17.83 -1.82 -4.67
C ARG A 7 -18.77 -1.99 -3.47
N VAL A 8 -19.63 -1.01 -3.19
CA VAL A 8 -20.66 -1.10 -2.15
C VAL A 8 -21.74 -2.04 -2.64
N VAL A 9 -22.17 -3.00 -1.83
CA VAL A 9 -23.17 -3.98 -2.25
C VAL A 9 -24.32 -4.05 -1.27
N GLU A 10 -25.45 -4.47 -1.80
CA GLU A 10 -26.65 -4.77 -1.03
C GLU A 10 -26.74 -6.29 -0.85
N ILE A 11 -27.18 -6.71 0.32
CA ILE A 11 -27.15 -8.11 0.74
C ILE A 11 -28.55 -8.54 1.16
N PHE A 12 -28.98 -9.67 0.63
CA PHE A 12 -30.26 -10.31 0.93
C PHE A 12 -30.01 -11.72 1.45
N ALA A 13 -30.45 -11.98 2.67
CA ALA A 13 -30.41 -13.29 3.29
C ALA A 13 -31.83 -13.77 3.60
N GLU A 14 -32.16 -14.97 3.13
CA GLU A 14 -33.45 -15.61 3.45
C GLU A 14 -33.31 -16.45 4.73
N ARG A 15 -34.17 -16.18 5.70
CA ARG A 15 -34.31 -16.94 6.95
C ARG A 15 -35.67 -17.65 6.97
N PRO A 16 -35.86 -18.67 7.84
CA PRO A 16 -37.11 -19.44 7.87
C PRO A 16 -38.41 -18.63 8.01
N HIS A 17 -38.34 -17.43 8.59
CA HIS A 17 -39.52 -16.62 8.94
C HIS A 17 -39.44 -15.15 8.51
N GLU A 18 -38.31 -14.72 7.94
CA GLU A 18 -38.09 -13.33 7.51
C GLU A 18 -37.01 -13.26 6.42
N SER A 19 -37.07 -12.22 5.60
CA SER A 19 -35.94 -11.84 4.74
C SER A 19 -35.18 -10.73 5.47
N GLN A 20 -33.87 -10.89 5.58
CA GLN A 20 -32.99 -9.88 6.12
C GLN A 20 -32.25 -9.16 5.01
N HIS A 21 -32.12 -7.85 5.21
CA HIS A 21 -31.52 -6.93 4.29
C HIS A 21 -30.39 -6.16 4.97
N GLY A 22 -29.30 -5.92 4.25
CA GLY A 22 -28.15 -5.18 4.75
C GLY A 22 -27.22 -4.71 3.63
N SER A 23 -26.12 -4.10 4.04
CA SER A 23 -25.07 -3.58 3.18
C SER A 23 -23.81 -4.45 3.25
N GLY A 24 -22.90 -4.28 2.30
CA GLY A 24 -21.59 -4.91 2.31
C GLY A 24 -20.62 -4.17 1.42
N TYR A 25 -19.38 -4.64 1.37
CA TYR A 25 -18.36 -4.06 0.50
C TYR A 25 -17.44 -5.12 -0.10
N LEU A 26 -17.14 -4.99 -1.39
CA LEU A 26 -16.18 -5.83 -2.12
C LEU A 26 -14.74 -5.50 -1.69
N VAL A 27 -14.19 -6.31 -0.79
CA VAL A 27 -12.88 -6.12 -0.15
C VAL A 27 -11.72 -6.73 -0.94
N GLY A 28 -11.99 -7.58 -1.93
CA GLY A 28 -11.00 -8.21 -2.78
C GLY A 28 -11.65 -9.06 -3.88
N PRO A 29 -10.86 -9.89 -4.59
CA PRO A 29 -11.34 -10.78 -5.65
C PRO A 29 -12.55 -11.62 -5.21
N ALA A 30 -13.74 -11.30 -5.73
CA ALA A 30 -15.01 -11.99 -5.41
C ALA A 30 -15.35 -12.10 -3.91
N LEU A 31 -14.80 -11.24 -3.04
CA LEU A 31 -14.96 -11.29 -1.59
C LEU A 31 -15.68 -10.06 -1.05
N VAL A 32 -16.80 -10.28 -0.35
CA VAL A 32 -17.64 -9.24 0.24
C VAL A 32 -17.62 -9.33 1.76
N LEU A 33 -17.29 -8.22 2.43
CA LEU A 33 -17.37 -8.08 3.88
C LEU A 33 -18.70 -7.43 4.29
N THR A 34 -19.35 -7.95 5.32
CA THR A 34 -20.61 -7.44 5.89
C THR A 34 -20.69 -7.70 7.40
N ALA A 35 -21.78 -7.30 8.05
CA ALA A 35 -22.07 -7.61 9.44
C ALA A 35 -22.58 -9.06 9.57
N GLY A 36 -22.17 -9.77 10.62
CA GLY A 36 -22.47 -11.19 10.75
C GLY A 36 -23.95 -11.46 10.98
N HIS A 37 -24.60 -10.61 11.78
CA HIS A 37 -26.03 -10.71 12.01
C HIS A 37 -26.87 -10.52 10.74
N VAL A 38 -26.32 -9.98 9.63
CA VAL A 38 -27.03 -9.81 8.34
C VAL A 38 -27.21 -11.14 7.60
N VAL A 39 -26.27 -12.07 7.78
CA VAL A 39 -26.25 -13.35 7.05
C VAL A 39 -26.39 -14.58 7.94
N SER A 40 -26.35 -14.38 9.26
CA SER A 40 -26.57 -15.46 10.23
C SER A 40 -27.91 -16.14 10.03
N GLY A 41 -27.93 -17.48 10.08
CA GLY A 41 -29.15 -18.28 9.95
C GLY A 41 -29.77 -18.31 8.54
N ALA A 42 -29.02 -17.90 7.50
CA ALA A 42 -29.47 -18.00 6.12
C ALA A 42 -29.70 -19.48 5.73
N VAL A 43 -30.87 -19.77 5.16
CA VAL A 43 -31.26 -21.14 4.71
C VAL A 43 -31.03 -21.38 3.22
N ALA A 44 -30.69 -20.33 2.48
CA ALA A 44 -30.37 -20.33 1.06
C ALA A 44 -29.06 -19.54 0.81
N PRO A 45 -28.44 -19.65 -0.38
CA PRO A 45 -27.31 -18.79 -0.74
C PRO A 45 -27.64 -17.32 -0.55
N VAL A 46 -26.71 -16.57 0.03
CA VAL A 46 -26.88 -15.13 0.22
C VAL A 46 -26.83 -14.45 -1.14
N LEU A 47 -27.77 -13.56 -1.43
CA LEU A 47 -27.79 -12.84 -2.70
C LEU A 47 -27.16 -11.46 -2.52
N VAL A 48 -26.29 -11.10 -3.46
CA VAL A 48 -25.57 -9.82 -3.46
C VAL A 48 -25.95 -9.03 -4.70
N ARG A 49 -26.21 -7.73 -4.53
CA ARG A 49 -26.49 -6.79 -5.63
C ARG A 49 -25.45 -5.68 -5.65
N PHE A 50 -24.82 -5.47 -6.81
CA PHE A 50 -23.95 -4.31 -7.06
C PHE A 50 -24.77 -3.08 -7.44
N PRO A 51 -24.26 -1.85 -7.23
CA PRO A 51 -24.97 -0.63 -7.57
C PRO A 51 -25.18 -0.56 -9.08
N HIS A 52 -26.33 -0.02 -9.50
CA HIS A 52 -26.69 0.11 -10.91
C HIS A 52 -26.81 -1.23 -11.67
N SER A 53 -26.86 -2.37 -10.97
CA SER A 53 -27.17 -3.68 -11.55
C SER A 53 -28.52 -4.19 -11.04
N GLU A 54 -29.31 -4.77 -11.94
CA GLU A 54 -30.52 -5.50 -11.57
C GLU A 54 -30.26 -6.99 -11.28
N ARG A 55 -29.06 -7.48 -11.62
CA ARG A 55 -28.67 -8.86 -11.37
C ARG A 55 -28.37 -9.09 -9.88
N LEU A 56 -28.85 -10.22 -9.38
CA LEU A 56 -28.48 -10.78 -8.08
C LEU A 56 -27.43 -11.88 -8.29
N TRP A 57 -26.34 -11.81 -7.53
CA TRP A 57 -25.27 -12.80 -7.56
C TRP A 57 -25.33 -13.67 -6.31
N PRO A 58 -25.35 -14.99 -6.44
CA PRO A 58 -25.30 -15.88 -5.28
C PRO A 58 -23.90 -15.87 -4.66
N GLY A 59 -23.86 -15.91 -3.35
CA GLY A 59 -22.66 -15.98 -2.54
C GLY A 59 -22.78 -17.03 -1.43
N SER A 60 -21.64 -17.60 -1.08
CA SER A 60 -21.48 -18.52 0.05
C SER A 60 -20.83 -17.78 1.22
N VAL A 61 -21.35 -17.96 2.42
CA VAL A 61 -20.73 -17.42 3.64
C VAL A 61 -19.52 -18.30 3.97
N VAL A 62 -18.32 -17.75 3.85
CA VAL A 62 -17.06 -18.47 4.08
C VAL A 62 -16.48 -18.23 5.49
N TRP A 63 -16.96 -17.20 6.17
CA TRP A 63 -16.65 -16.92 7.57
C TRP A 63 -17.77 -16.06 8.16
N CYS A 64 -18.17 -16.29 9.41
CA CYS A 64 -19.23 -15.52 10.07
C CYS A 64 -19.11 -15.61 11.59
N GLU A 65 -19.14 -14.45 12.24
CA GLU A 65 -19.37 -14.28 13.67
C GLU A 65 -20.63 -13.40 13.80
N PRO A 66 -21.77 -13.96 14.23
CA PRO A 66 -23.07 -13.28 14.12
C PRO A 66 -23.29 -12.15 15.12
N GLY A 67 -22.37 -11.95 16.06
CA GLY A 67 -22.60 -11.15 17.25
C GLY A 67 -23.75 -11.69 18.13
N GLY A 68 -24.07 -10.95 19.20
CA GLY A 68 -25.17 -11.30 20.10
C GLY A 68 -25.03 -10.70 21.50
N SER A 69 -23.81 -10.68 22.03
CA SER A 69 -23.50 -10.16 23.36
C SER A 69 -22.59 -8.91 23.30
N ALA A 70 -22.49 -8.19 24.43
CA ALA A 70 -21.49 -7.13 24.56
C ALA A 70 -20.08 -7.72 24.48
N GLY A 71 -19.29 -7.30 23.49
CA GLY A 71 -17.91 -7.74 23.31
C GLY A 71 -17.72 -8.89 22.30
N GLU A 72 -18.78 -9.46 21.74
CA GLU A 72 -18.66 -10.40 20.62
C GLU A 72 -18.34 -9.66 19.30
N ILE A 73 -17.77 -10.40 18.34
CA ILE A 73 -17.51 -9.90 16.99
C ILE A 73 -18.79 -10.05 16.17
N ASP A 74 -19.12 -9.04 15.38
CA ASP A 74 -20.28 -9.06 14.47
C ASP A 74 -19.84 -8.72 13.04
N ALA A 75 -19.40 -9.74 12.30
CA ALA A 75 -18.95 -9.62 10.93
C ALA A 75 -19.08 -10.95 10.16
N ALA A 76 -19.18 -10.88 8.85
CA ALA A 76 -19.15 -12.04 7.96
C ALA A 76 -18.46 -11.75 6.64
N LEU A 77 -17.92 -12.80 6.03
CA LEU A 77 -17.28 -12.78 4.72
C LEU A 77 -18.05 -13.70 3.77
N ILE A 78 -18.41 -13.15 2.61
CA ILE A 78 -19.15 -13.84 1.55
C ILE A 78 -18.23 -13.98 0.34
N ARG A 79 -18.15 -15.19 -0.22
CA ARG A 79 -17.49 -15.48 -1.49
C ARG A 79 -18.53 -15.63 -2.58
N LEU A 80 -18.44 -14.79 -3.60
CA LEU A 80 -19.31 -14.83 -4.78
C LEU A 80 -18.89 -15.98 -5.72
N VAL A 81 -19.84 -16.53 -6.46
CA VAL A 81 -19.59 -17.62 -7.44
C VAL A 81 -18.88 -17.07 -8.68
N GLU A 82 -17.67 -17.56 -8.97
CA GLU A 82 -16.75 -16.92 -9.94
C GLU A 82 -17.21 -16.95 -11.40
N ASP A 83 -17.87 -18.03 -11.86
CA ASP A 83 -18.14 -18.27 -13.28
C ASP A 83 -18.98 -17.16 -13.96
N GLU A 84 -19.75 -16.40 -13.18
CA GLU A 84 -20.68 -15.39 -13.70
C GLU A 84 -20.33 -13.94 -13.30
N LEU A 85 -19.17 -13.73 -12.67
CA LEU A 85 -18.79 -12.40 -12.19
C LEU A 85 -18.22 -11.51 -13.29
N PRO A 86 -18.46 -10.19 -13.26
CA PRO A 86 -17.71 -9.24 -14.08
C PRO A 86 -16.20 -9.28 -13.79
N GLU A 87 -15.36 -9.02 -14.80
CA GLU A 87 -13.90 -9.02 -14.66
C GLU A 87 -13.42 -8.08 -13.53
N TRP A 88 -14.02 -6.88 -13.41
CA TRP A 88 -13.64 -5.92 -12.36
C TRP A 88 -13.94 -6.42 -10.95
N VAL A 89 -14.86 -7.38 -10.78
CA VAL A 89 -15.15 -8.04 -9.50
C VAL A 89 -14.18 -9.20 -9.25
N ARG A 90 -13.91 -10.01 -10.28
CA ARG A 90 -12.96 -11.13 -10.20
C ARG A 90 -11.55 -10.66 -9.91
N TRP A 91 -11.15 -9.53 -10.48
CA TRP A 91 -9.80 -8.98 -10.38
C TRP A 91 -9.75 -7.72 -9.51
N ALA A 92 -10.75 -7.51 -8.65
CA ALA A 92 -10.80 -6.37 -7.75
C ALA A 92 -9.57 -6.36 -6.84
N GLU A 93 -8.80 -5.26 -6.86
CA GLU A 93 -7.66 -5.11 -5.96
C GLU A 93 -8.10 -5.19 -4.49
N PRO A 94 -7.36 -5.91 -3.63
CA PRO A 94 -7.62 -5.93 -2.20
C PRO A 94 -7.63 -4.53 -1.58
N VAL A 95 -8.55 -4.31 -0.64
CA VAL A 95 -8.60 -3.06 0.12
C VAL A 95 -7.48 -2.99 1.14
N ARG A 96 -7.16 -1.77 1.58
CA ARG A 96 -6.26 -1.54 2.71
C ARG A 96 -7.06 -1.39 3.98
N PHE A 97 -6.58 -2.02 5.05
CA PHE A 97 -7.20 -1.96 6.36
C PHE A 97 -6.51 -0.92 7.24
N GLY A 98 -7.29 -0.30 8.12
CA GLY A 98 -6.82 0.73 9.05
C GLY A 98 -7.10 0.34 10.49
N ARG A 99 -6.22 0.79 11.39
CA ARG A 99 -6.40 0.72 12.83
C ARG A 99 -6.04 2.05 13.48
N PHE A 100 -6.59 2.29 14.66
CA PHE A 100 -6.27 3.48 15.45
C PHE A 100 -5.07 3.19 16.35
N VAL A 101 -4.16 4.16 16.47
CA VAL A 101 -2.96 4.03 17.31
C VAL A 101 -3.04 4.91 18.56
N THR A 102 -4.02 5.81 18.64
CA THR A 102 -4.25 6.70 19.77
C THR A 102 -5.54 6.34 20.52
N SER A 103 -5.61 6.72 21.80
CA SER A 103 -6.81 6.60 22.64
C SER A 103 -7.56 7.92 22.83
N ASP A 104 -7.11 8.98 22.17
CA ASP A 104 -7.66 10.34 22.26
C ASP A 104 -7.69 11.05 20.90
N GLY A 105 -8.54 12.06 20.78
CA GLY A 105 -8.77 12.75 19.51
C GLY A 105 -9.85 12.09 18.66
N ALA A 106 -9.94 12.49 17.40
CA ALA A 106 -10.89 11.94 16.45
C ALA A 106 -10.34 12.03 15.03
N VAL A 107 -10.75 11.09 14.17
CA VAL A 107 -10.46 11.08 12.73
C VAL A 107 -11.76 11.14 11.93
N ASP A 108 -11.65 11.58 10.69
CA ASP A 108 -12.82 11.66 9.81
C ASP A 108 -13.28 10.27 9.38
N ALA A 109 -14.58 10.13 9.14
CA ALA A 109 -15.19 8.84 8.84
C ALA A 109 -16.25 8.96 7.76
N GLU A 110 -16.25 7.97 6.86
CA GLU A 110 -17.21 7.82 5.78
C GLU A 110 -17.76 6.39 5.76
N ALA A 111 -19.05 6.22 5.53
CA ALA A 111 -19.65 4.91 5.32
C ALA A 111 -20.73 4.99 4.24
N HIS A 112 -20.70 4.06 3.28
CA HIS A 112 -21.69 3.97 2.20
C HIS A 112 -22.46 2.66 2.34
N GLY A 113 -23.78 2.73 2.27
CA GLY A 113 -24.66 1.56 2.39
C GLY A 113 -26.05 1.83 1.83
N PHE A 114 -26.94 0.87 2.02
CA PHE A 114 -28.31 0.86 1.49
C PHE A 114 -29.31 0.89 2.64
N PRO A 115 -29.64 2.07 3.20
CA PRO A 115 -30.69 2.16 4.19
C PRO A 115 -32.06 1.89 3.55
N GLU A 116 -32.95 1.24 4.30
CA GLU A 116 -34.35 1.08 3.95
C GLU A 116 -35.04 2.45 4.07
N ILE A 117 -35.59 2.94 2.95
CA ILE A 117 -36.41 4.16 2.92
C ILE A 117 -37.89 3.75 2.96
N PRO A 118 -38.64 4.03 4.05
CA PRO A 118 -40.06 3.67 4.13
C PRO A 118 -40.87 4.32 3.00
N GLY A 119 -41.59 3.50 2.23
CA GLY A 119 -42.44 3.95 1.12
C GLY A 119 -41.77 3.99 -0.27
N PHE A 120 -40.48 3.68 -0.36
CA PHE A 120 -39.77 3.46 -1.63
C PHE A 120 -39.49 1.96 -1.78
N HIS A 121 -40.21 1.28 -2.69
CA HIS A 121 -40.15 -0.18 -2.84
C HIS A 121 -39.41 -0.68 -4.08
N GLU A 122 -38.94 0.23 -4.95
CA GLU A 122 -38.44 -0.19 -6.26
C GLU A 122 -36.91 -0.20 -6.38
N ARG A 123 -36.18 0.71 -5.70
CA ARG A 123 -34.70 0.73 -5.67
C ARG A 123 -34.14 1.35 -4.39
N SER A 124 -33.28 0.61 -3.69
CA SER A 124 -32.44 1.15 -2.61
C SER A 124 -31.32 1.99 -3.23
N GLU A 125 -31.19 3.25 -2.82
CA GLU A 125 -30.07 4.10 -3.23
C GLU A 125 -28.92 4.00 -2.22
N VAL A 126 -27.69 4.24 -2.70
CA VAL A 126 -26.51 4.28 -1.83
C VAL A 126 -26.54 5.59 -1.07
N GLU A 127 -26.66 5.51 0.26
CA GLU A 127 -26.55 6.67 1.14
C GLU A 127 -25.12 6.85 1.65
N HIS A 128 -24.71 8.12 1.75
CA HIS A 128 -23.38 8.50 2.21
C HIS A 128 -23.47 9.10 3.62
N VAL A 129 -22.94 8.37 4.59
CA VAL A 129 -22.78 8.85 5.97
C VAL A 129 -21.39 9.46 6.13
N VAL A 130 -21.35 10.71 6.61
CA VAL A 130 -20.11 11.42 6.99
C VAL A 130 -20.15 11.73 8.48
N GLY A 131 -19.02 11.54 9.15
CA GLY A 131 -18.88 11.82 10.57
C GLY A 131 -17.45 11.81 11.04
N ARG A 132 -17.26 11.64 12.36
CA ARG A 132 -15.94 11.47 12.98
C ARG A 132 -15.92 10.28 13.92
N ILE A 133 -14.82 9.57 13.97
CA ILE A 133 -14.58 8.47 14.92
C ILE A 133 -13.69 8.98 16.04
N PRO A 134 -14.17 9.05 17.30
CA PRO A 134 -13.30 9.33 18.43
C PRO A 134 -12.31 8.19 18.64
N CYS A 135 -11.01 8.49 18.56
CA CYS A 135 -9.96 7.52 18.86
C CYS A 135 -10.10 7.08 20.33
N GLY A 136 -9.97 5.78 20.61
CA GLY A 136 -10.13 5.22 21.95
C GLY A 136 -11.56 4.95 22.43
N ALA A 137 -12.61 5.33 21.69
CA ALA A 137 -13.99 5.03 22.09
C ALA A 137 -14.25 3.52 22.31
N GLY A 138 -13.48 2.66 21.65
CA GLY A 138 -13.50 1.19 21.80
C GLY A 138 -12.96 0.66 23.13
N THR A 139 -12.24 1.47 23.91
CA THR A 139 -11.63 1.05 25.18
C THR A 139 -12.62 0.99 26.34
N THR A 140 -13.69 1.78 26.27
CA THR A 140 -14.71 1.91 27.34
C THR A 140 -16.12 1.58 26.84
N GLY A 141 -16.30 1.34 25.54
CA GLY A 141 -17.58 1.05 24.91
C GLY A 141 -17.42 0.52 23.49
N ARG A 142 -18.50 0.43 22.72
CA ARG A 142 -18.43 0.05 21.31
C ARG A 142 -17.91 1.24 20.46
N PRO A 143 -16.97 1.01 19.55
CA PRO A 143 -16.55 1.99 18.55
C PRO A 143 -17.73 2.52 17.76
N HIS A 144 -17.73 3.83 17.50
CA HIS A 144 -18.83 4.48 16.82
C HIS A 144 -18.36 5.66 15.97
N ILE A 145 -19.18 5.98 14.96
CA ILE A 145 -19.12 7.19 14.17
C ILE A 145 -20.08 8.20 14.82
N ALA A 146 -19.59 9.38 15.17
CA ALA A 146 -20.42 10.54 15.47
C ALA A 146 -20.85 11.18 14.15
N VAL A 147 -22.12 10.98 13.77
CA VAL A 147 -22.66 11.38 12.47
C VAL A 147 -22.84 12.90 12.43
N ALA A 148 -22.33 13.56 11.39
CA ALA A 148 -22.30 15.03 11.31
C ALA A 148 -23.68 15.63 11.05
N SER A 149 -24.56 14.94 10.32
CA SER A 149 -25.90 15.42 9.96
C SER A 149 -26.90 14.25 9.95
N PRO A 150 -27.38 13.82 11.12
CA PRO A 150 -28.35 12.73 11.19
C PRO A 150 -29.70 13.16 10.59
N PRO A 151 -30.44 12.26 9.92
CA PRO A 151 -31.75 12.58 9.34
C PRO A 151 -32.76 13.05 10.41
N ALA A 152 -33.66 13.95 10.02
CA ALA A 152 -34.70 14.45 10.92
C ALA A 152 -35.65 13.31 11.36
N ARG A 153 -35.86 13.21 12.66
CA ARG A 153 -36.57 12.13 13.38
C ARG A 153 -37.92 11.75 12.73
N ALA A 154 -38.09 10.50 12.31
CA ALA A 154 -39.40 9.84 12.23
C ALA A 154 -39.54 8.93 13.46
N ALA A 155 -40.53 9.20 14.32
CA ALA A 155 -40.56 8.79 15.72
C ALA A 155 -40.71 7.29 16.05
N ALA A 156 -40.43 6.36 15.13
CA ALA A 156 -40.59 4.92 15.40
C ALA A 156 -39.71 3.96 14.57
N VAL A 157 -38.79 4.43 13.72
CA VAL A 157 -37.96 3.56 12.85
C VAL A 157 -36.48 3.85 13.09
N THR A 158 -35.65 2.80 13.16
CA THR A 158 -34.18 2.94 13.11
C THR A 158 -33.84 3.62 11.78
N VAL A 159 -33.43 4.88 11.84
CA VAL A 159 -33.21 5.76 10.67
C VAL A 159 -32.21 5.15 9.69
N TRP A 160 -31.33 4.28 10.18
CA TRP A 160 -30.29 3.61 9.41
C TRP A 160 -30.55 2.11 9.21
N ARG A 161 -31.79 1.63 9.29
CA ARG A 161 -32.11 0.21 8.98
C ARG A 161 -31.56 -0.13 7.59
N GLY A 162 -30.84 -1.24 7.42
CA GLY A 162 -30.19 -1.60 6.15
C GLY A 162 -28.73 -1.15 6.02
N MET A 163 -28.27 -0.19 6.83
CA MET A 163 -26.84 0.20 6.88
C MET A 163 -25.94 -0.85 7.54
N SER A 164 -26.50 -1.81 8.28
CA SER A 164 -25.73 -2.93 8.85
C SER A 164 -24.92 -3.62 7.76
N GLY A 165 -23.62 -3.72 7.96
CA GLY A 165 -22.66 -4.27 7.00
C GLY A 165 -21.99 -3.24 6.09
N ALA A 166 -22.39 -1.97 6.13
CA ALA A 166 -21.71 -0.90 5.40
C ALA A 166 -20.24 -0.78 5.86
N ALA A 167 -19.32 -0.65 4.91
CA ALA A 167 -17.91 -0.47 5.22
C ALA A 167 -17.65 0.95 5.76
N VAL A 168 -16.92 1.03 6.86
CA VAL A 168 -16.48 2.29 7.49
C VAL A 168 -15.06 2.60 7.05
N TRP A 169 -14.84 3.81 6.56
CA TRP A 169 -13.59 4.28 5.99
C TRP A 169 -13.04 5.49 6.73
N SER A 170 -11.72 5.57 6.84
CA SER A 170 -11.02 6.75 7.30
C SER A 170 -9.66 6.84 6.60
N GLY A 171 -9.33 8.01 6.03
CA GLY A 171 -8.04 8.20 5.35
C GLY A 171 -7.76 7.23 4.20
N GLY A 172 -8.81 6.75 3.51
CA GLY A 172 -8.70 5.75 2.45
C GLY A 172 -8.41 4.31 2.93
N LEU A 173 -8.59 4.04 4.22
CA LEU A 173 -8.45 2.73 4.84
C LEU A 173 -9.82 2.24 5.34
N LEU A 174 -10.13 0.96 5.13
CA LEU A 174 -11.30 0.32 5.75
C LEU A 174 -10.98 0.08 7.23
N VAL A 175 -11.73 0.70 8.13
CA VAL A 175 -11.50 0.64 9.60
C VAL A 175 -12.52 -0.24 10.32
N GLY A 176 -13.62 -0.59 9.65
CA GLY A 176 -14.61 -1.49 10.23
C GLY A 176 -15.87 -1.65 9.40
N VAL A 177 -16.87 -2.27 10.02
CA VAL A 177 -18.16 -2.60 9.41
C VAL A 177 -19.28 -2.15 10.33
N VAL A 178 -20.26 -1.41 9.82
CA VAL A 178 -21.41 -0.95 10.61
C VAL A 178 -22.19 -2.13 11.17
N THR A 179 -22.50 -2.14 12.46
CA THR A 179 -23.22 -3.24 13.12
C THR A 179 -24.60 -2.84 13.62
N THR A 180 -24.77 -1.63 14.15
CA THR A 180 -26.06 -1.21 14.70
C THR A 180 -26.18 0.31 14.74
N ASP A 181 -27.41 0.80 14.57
CA ASP A 181 -27.79 2.17 14.94
C ASP A 181 -28.17 2.18 16.43
N VAL A 182 -27.50 3.02 17.24
CA VAL A 182 -27.84 3.10 18.65
C VAL A 182 -29.05 4.02 18.80
N VAL A 183 -30.24 3.42 18.86
CA VAL A 183 -31.57 4.08 18.93
C VAL A 183 -31.60 5.25 19.94
N ALA A 184 -30.87 5.13 21.06
CA ALA A 184 -30.78 6.17 22.09
C ALA A 184 -30.18 7.51 21.60
N PHE A 185 -29.42 7.52 20.51
CA PHE A 185 -28.79 8.72 19.94
C PHE A 185 -29.51 9.27 18.71
N ALA A 186 -30.73 8.77 18.40
CA ALA A 186 -31.57 9.28 17.32
C ALA A 186 -30.83 9.44 15.97
N GLY A 187 -30.03 8.43 15.59
CA GLY A 187 -29.25 8.43 14.35
C GLY A 187 -27.94 9.23 14.38
N GLY A 188 -27.64 9.93 15.48
CA GLY A 188 -26.40 10.70 15.67
C GLY A 188 -25.16 9.85 15.99
N ARG A 189 -25.33 8.55 16.26
CA ARG A 189 -24.22 7.60 16.48
C ARG A 189 -24.50 6.26 15.80
N MET A 190 -23.50 5.79 15.06
CA MET A 190 -23.53 4.49 14.39
C MET A 190 -22.39 3.62 14.91
N THR A 191 -22.68 2.44 15.47
CA THR A 191 -21.62 1.54 15.94
C THR A 191 -21.08 0.70 14.80
N PHE A 192 -19.80 0.36 14.90
CA PHE A 192 -19.15 -0.51 13.94
C PHE A 192 -18.23 -1.53 14.64
N GLU A 193 -18.03 -2.67 14.00
CA GLU A 193 -17.03 -3.67 14.36
C GLU A 193 -15.68 -3.26 13.76
N PRO A 194 -14.64 -2.97 14.57
CA PRO A 194 -13.32 -2.63 14.05
C PRO A 194 -12.70 -3.78 13.29
N VAL A 195 -12.15 -3.48 12.12
CA VAL A 195 -11.50 -4.51 11.31
C VAL A 195 -10.26 -5.10 11.99
N GLU A 196 -9.61 -4.35 12.89
CA GLU A 196 -8.45 -4.88 13.63
C GLU A 196 -8.79 -6.09 14.50
N ARG A 197 -10.03 -6.18 15.01
CA ARG A 197 -10.50 -7.35 15.77
C ARG A 197 -10.70 -8.56 14.85
N LEU A 198 -11.09 -8.31 13.59
CA LEU A 198 -11.20 -9.34 12.56
C LEU A 198 -9.81 -9.79 12.10
N LEU A 199 -8.87 -8.88 11.89
CA LEU A 199 -7.51 -9.21 11.45
C LEU A 199 -6.70 -9.99 12.50
N ALA A 200 -7.06 -9.87 13.79
CA ALA A 200 -6.48 -10.67 14.86
C ALA A 200 -6.93 -12.15 14.84
N ARG A 201 -7.92 -12.50 14.01
CA ARG A 201 -8.50 -13.84 13.89
C ARG A 201 -7.88 -14.60 12.72
N GLY A 202 -7.13 -15.67 13.03
CA GLY A 202 -6.45 -16.48 12.02
C GLY A 202 -7.39 -17.17 11.01
N ASP A 203 -8.59 -17.53 11.44
CA ASP A 203 -9.66 -18.08 10.61
C ASP A 203 -10.26 -17.03 9.64
N PHE A 204 -10.40 -15.78 10.08
CA PHE A 204 -10.80 -14.67 9.20
C PHE A 204 -9.74 -14.40 8.13
N THR A 205 -8.47 -14.27 8.51
CA THR A 205 -7.36 -14.04 7.55
C THR A 205 -7.19 -15.24 6.60
N GLY A 206 -7.42 -16.46 7.09
CA GLY A 206 -7.47 -17.66 6.26
C GLY A 206 -8.57 -17.60 5.19
N ALA A 207 -9.78 -17.18 5.56
CA ALA A 207 -10.90 -17.03 4.62
C ALA A 207 -10.67 -15.94 3.55
N MET A 208 -9.89 -14.90 3.88
CA MET A 208 -9.48 -13.82 2.97
C MET A 208 -8.44 -14.26 1.92
N GLY A 209 -7.77 -15.41 2.09
CA GLY A 209 -6.77 -15.91 1.14
C GLY A 209 -5.45 -16.37 1.78
N GLY A 210 -5.32 -16.33 3.11
CA GLY A 210 -4.19 -16.94 3.85
C GLY A 210 -2.91 -16.11 3.93
N GLU A 211 -2.75 -15.07 3.10
CA GLU A 211 -1.64 -14.12 3.23
C GLU A 211 -1.82 -13.21 4.47
N PRO A 212 -0.74 -12.85 5.19
CA PRO A 212 -0.82 -11.91 6.30
C PRO A 212 -1.38 -10.56 5.86
N VAL A 213 -2.48 -10.15 6.49
CA VAL A 213 -3.12 -8.85 6.25
C VAL A 213 -2.87 -7.95 7.45
N PHE A 214 -2.27 -6.79 7.20
CA PHE A 214 -1.90 -5.84 8.25
C PHE A 214 -2.68 -4.53 8.11
N ALA A 215 -3.05 -3.97 9.26
CA ALA A 215 -3.69 -2.66 9.32
C ALA A 215 -2.66 -1.52 9.42
N ALA A 216 -2.88 -0.47 8.62
CA ALA A 216 -2.12 0.78 8.70
C ALA A 216 -2.64 1.67 9.83
N ALA A 217 -1.77 2.51 10.40
CA ALA A 217 -2.18 3.56 11.33
C ALA A 217 -2.97 4.64 10.59
N VAL A 218 -4.26 4.78 10.90
CA VAL A 218 -5.14 5.77 10.28
C VAL A 218 -4.63 7.18 10.53
N GLU A 219 -4.22 7.47 11.76
CA GLU A 219 -3.73 8.79 12.15
C GLU A 219 -2.39 9.16 11.49
N LEU A 220 -1.63 8.17 10.99
CA LEU A 220 -0.34 8.37 10.31
C LEU A 220 -0.43 8.22 8.79
N VAL A 221 -1.62 7.97 8.23
CA VAL A 221 -1.77 7.72 6.79
C VAL A 221 -1.33 8.90 5.93
N ALA A 222 -1.43 10.13 6.43
CA ALA A 222 -0.93 11.31 5.71
C ALA A 222 0.60 11.35 5.67
N LEU A 223 1.28 10.79 6.68
CA LEU A 223 2.74 10.72 6.76
C LEU A 223 3.30 9.54 5.96
N ALA A 224 2.61 8.41 5.99
CA ALA A 224 2.96 7.20 5.25
C ALA A 224 1.75 6.72 4.42
N PRO A 225 1.38 7.44 3.35
CA PRO A 225 0.21 7.10 2.55
C PRO A 225 0.38 5.79 1.79
N HIS A 226 1.61 5.32 1.60
CA HIS A 226 1.91 4.14 0.80
C HIS A 226 2.09 2.89 1.64
N TRP A 227 1.56 1.78 1.15
CA TRP A 227 1.87 0.46 1.67
C TRP A 227 2.67 -0.32 0.62
N PHE A 228 3.49 -1.24 1.10
CA PHE A 228 4.73 -1.68 0.46
C PHE A 228 4.63 -2.65 -0.72
N THR A 229 3.48 -2.79 -1.39
CA THR A 229 3.31 -3.83 -2.40
C THR A 229 2.76 -3.24 -3.69
N ASP A 230 3.67 -2.94 -4.62
CA ASP A 230 3.32 -2.68 -6.02
C ASP A 230 3.47 -3.99 -6.79
N LYS A 231 2.37 -4.49 -7.34
CA LYS A 231 2.43 -5.56 -8.33
C LYS A 231 3.26 -5.03 -9.51
N PRO A 232 4.39 -5.67 -9.88
CA PRO A 232 5.19 -5.19 -10.99
C PRO A 232 4.35 -5.27 -12.27
N ILE A 233 4.48 -4.25 -13.12
CA ILE A 233 3.79 -4.16 -14.43
C ILE A 233 4.77 -4.22 -15.61
N SER A 234 6.07 -4.08 -15.32
CA SER A 234 7.18 -4.13 -16.26
C SER A 234 8.33 -4.98 -15.69
N PRO A 235 9.22 -5.51 -16.54
CA PRO A 235 10.40 -6.22 -16.06
C PRO A 235 11.27 -5.40 -15.11
N ALA A 236 11.57 -4.13 -15.43
CA ALA A 236 12.42 -3.28 -14.58
C ALA A 236 11.84 -3.10 -13.17
N ARG A 237 10.51 -2.95 -13.03
CA ARG A 237 9.85 -2.80 -11.72
C ARG A 237 10.00 -4.04 -10.84
N MET A 238 10.24 -5.23 -11.40
CA MET A 238 10.48 -6.44 -10.61
C MET A 238 11.74 -6.33 -9.73
N LEU A 239 12.68 -5.46 -10.09
CA LEU A 239 13.90 -5.18 -9.32
C LEU A 239 13.68 -4.21 -8.15
N ARG A 240 12.50 -3.57 -8.06
CA ARG A 240 12.18 -2.66 -6.94
C ARG A 240 12.08 -3.45 -5.66
N ALA A 241 12.61 -2.89 -4.57
CA ALA A 241 12.55 -3.51 -3.26
C ALA A 241 11.11 -3.80 -2.82
N GLN A 242 10.18 -2.91 -3.17
CA GLN A 242 8.75 -2.97 -2.86
C GLN A 242 8.00 -4.05 -3.66
N SER A 243 8.52 -4.47 -4.81
CA SER A 243 7.87 -5.53 -5.58
C SER A 243 8.11 -6.92 -4.99
N GLY A 244 9.12 -7.08 -4.11
CA GLY A 244 9.32 -8.29 -3.32
C GLY A 244 9.50 -9.58 -4.12
N VAL A 245 9.76 -9.49 -5.44
CA VAL A 245 9.82 -10.65 -6.35
C VAL A 245 10.90 -11.63 -5.92
N ILE A 246 12.08 -11.10 -5.59
CA ILE A 246 13.20 -11.90 -5.09
C ILE A 246 13.05 -12.00 -3.56
N ALA A 247 13.04 -13.23 -3.07
CA ALA A 247 12.97 -13.52 -1.64
C ALA A 247 14.13 -12.88 -0.88
N PHE A 248 13.89 -12.48 0.36
CA PHE A 248 14.92 -11.91 1.21
C PHE A 248 15.88 -13.00 1.69
N SER A 249 17.19 -12.80 1.50
CA SER A 249 18.23 -13.75 1.93
C SER A 249 19.57 -13.05 2.22
N GLY A 250 20.46 -13.75 2.95
CA GLY A 250 21.86 -13.37 3.12
C GLY A 250 22.14 -12.18 4.05
N ARG A 251 21.18 -11.82 4.91
CA ARG A 251 21.24 -10.64 5.81
C ARG A 251 20.69 -10.94 7.20
N ASP A 252 20.79 -12.19 7.64
CA ASP A 252 20.17 -12.64 8.89
C ASP A 252 20.79 -11.95 10.12
N ASP A 253 22.09 -11.67 10.10
CA ASP A 253 22.80 -10.97 11.18
C ASP A 253 22.35 -9.51 11.29
N GLU A 254 22.31 -8.76 10.17
CA GLU A 254 21.88 -7.36 10.19
C GLU A 254 20.40 -7.23 10.55
N LEU A 255 19.57 -8.15 10.07
CA LEU A 255 18.15 -8.19 10.43
C LEU A 255 17.95 -8.56 11.90
N GLY A 256 18.72 -9.52 12.42
CA GLY A 256 18.72 -9.86 13.84
C GLY A 256 19.09 -8.67 14.74
N ALA A 257 20.11 -7.90 14.35
CA ALA A 257 20.50 -6.68 15.07
C ALA A 257 19.43 -5.57 15.02
N LEU A 258 18.71 -5.44 13.90
CA LEU A 258 17.58 -4.52 13.78
C LEU A 258 16.38 -4.97 14.63
N GLU A 259 16.08 -6.26 14.67
CA GLU A 259 15.04 -6.84 15.51
C GLU A 259 15.35 -6.67 17.01
N GLU A 260 16.60 -6.92 17.41
CA GLU A 260 17.08 -6.68 18.77
C GLU A 260 16.92 -5.21 19.15
N TRP A 261 17.30 -4.29 18.26
CA TRP A 261 17.08 -2.86 18.46
C TRP A 261 15.59 -2.52 18.64
N CYS A 262 14.71 -3.09 17.82
CA CYS A 262 13.26 -2.91 17.96
C CYS A 262 12.76 -3.38 19.34
N SER A 263 13.28 -4.49 19.87
CA SER A 263 12.85 -5.08 21.15
C SER A 263 13.10 -4.23 22.41
N GLY A 264 13.88 -3.15 22.31
CA GLY A 264 14.07 -2.20 23.42
C GLY A 264 12.76 -1.52 23.84
N LYS A 265 12.70 -0.96 25.06
CA LYS A 265 11.49 -0.31 25.61
C LYS A 265 11.44 1.21 25.47
N GLU A 266 12.58 1.86 25.27
CA GLU A 266 12.69 3.32 25.13
C GLU A 266 12.42 3.74 23.69
N ASP A 267 12.21 5.02 23.39
CA ASP A 267 12.22 5.51 22.00
C ASP A 267 13.66 5.54 21.46
N SER A 268 13.84 5.24 20.16
CA SER A 268 15.20 5.15 19.59
C SER A 268 15.23 5.41 18.10
N VAL A 269 16.36 5.95 17.63
CA VAL A 269 16.66 6.23 16.24
C VAL A 269 17.85 5.38 15.79
N MET A 270 17.73 4.74 14.63
CA MET A 270 18.84 4.06 13.99
C MET A 270 19.11 4.66 12.60
N LEU A 271 20.37 4.95 12.31
CA LEU A 271 20.82 5.23 10.96
C LEU A 271 21.31 3.94 10.28
N LEU A 272 20.66 3.53 9.20
CA LEU A 272 21.12 2.49 8.30
C LEU A 272 21.73 3.12 7.05
N HIS A 273 23.02 2.89 6.80
CA HIS A 273 23.69 3.52 5.66
C HIS A 273 24.57 2.57 4.84
N ALA A 274 24.62 2.83 3.53
CA ALA A 274 25.35 2.04 2.55
C ALA A 274 25.31 2.70 1.17
N GLN A 275 26.24 2.36 0.29
CA GLN A 275 26.18 2.75 -1.12
C GLN A 275 24.87 2.30 -1.80
N GLY A 276 24.54 2.90 -2.95
CA GLY A 276 23.38 2.52 -3.75
C GLY A 276 23.43 1.05 -4.19
N GLY A 277 22.27 0.39 -4.26
CA GLY A 277 22.17 -1.00 -4.72
C GLY A 277 22.52 -2.09 -3.69
N GLN A 278 22.80 -1.73 -2.43
CA GLN A 278 23.15 -2.70 -1.37
C GLN A 278 21.95 -3.39 -0.68
N GLY A 279 20.72 -2.97 -0.98
CA GLY A 279 19.50 -3.57 -0.42
C GLY A 279 18.99 -2.93 0.88
N LYS A 280 19.38 -1.69 1.22
CA LYS A 280 18.91 -1.00 2.44
C LYS A 280 17.39 -0.95 2.55
N THR A 281 16.71 -0.49 1.49
CA THR A 281 15.25 -0.41 1.45
C THR A 281 14.67 -1.82 1.60
N ARG A 282 15.20 -2.83 0.91
CA ARG A 282 14.72 -4.22 1.03
C ARG A 282 14.87 -4.79 2.45
N LEU A 283 15.97 -4.49 3.15
CA LEU A 283 16.19 -4.85 4.55
C LEU A 283 15.17 -4.15 5.47
N ALA A 284 14.90 -2.87 5.25
CA ALA A 284 13.93 -2.12 6.03
C ALA A 284 12.48 -2.63 5.82
N LEU A 285 12.13 -2.99 4.58
CA LEU A 285 10.85 -3.64 4.25
C LEU A 285 10.68 -4.97 4.98
N GLU A 286 11.74 -5.80 4.98
CA GLU A 286 11.74 -7.07 5.68
C GLU A 286 11.58 -6.88 7.19
N LEU A 287 12.30 -5.91 7.78
CA LEU A 287 12.15 -5.57 9.19
C LEU A 287 10.70 -5.19 9.53
N VAL A 288 10.06 -4.35 8.72
CA VAL A 288 8.65 -3.99 8.96
C VAL A 288 7.74 -5.20 8.87
N GLU A 289 7.91 -6.06 7.88
CA GLU A 289 7.11 -7.29 7.74
C GLU A 289 7.23 -8.18 8.99
N ARG A 290 8.45 -8.40 9.48
CA ARG A 290 8.69 -9.21 10.69
C ARG A 290 8.14 -8.56 11.95
N GLN A 291 8.31 -7.25 12.11
CA GLN A 291 7.79 -6.53 13.27
C GLN A 291 6.26 -6.45 13.27
N ARG A 292 5.61 -6.35 12.11
CA ARG A 292 4.15 -6.41 11.98
C ARG A 292 3.58 -7.74 12.45
N ARG A 293 4.24 -8.86 12.18
CA ARG A 293 3.88 -10.17 12.72
C ARG A 293 3.99 -10.24 14.25
N ARG A 294 4.80 -9.35 14.85
CA ARG A 294 4.91 -9.15 16.30
C ARG A 294 3.97 -8.07 16.84
N GLY A 295 3.07 -7.51 16.01
CA GLY A 295 2.06 -6.53 16.41
C GLY A 295 2.46 -5.07 16.22
N TRP A 296 3.65 -4.79 15.68
CA TRP A 296 4.10 -3.41 15.42
C TRP A 296 3.33 -2.79 14.26
N VAL A 297 3.17 -1.47 14.32
CA VAL A 297 2.67 -0.70 13.18
C VAL A 297 3.84 -0.06 12.45
N GLY A 298 4.07 -0.55 11.23
CA GLY A 298 5.11 -0.04 10.34
C GLY A 298 4.60 1.07 9.42
N ALA A 299 5.33 2.19 9.37
CA ALA A 299 5.11 3.32 8.47
C ALA A 299 6.39 3.61 7.68
N MET A 300 6.27 3.91 6.39
CA MET A 300 7.40 4.31 5.56
C MET A 300 7.12 5.63 4.88
N VAL A 301 8.12 6.48 4.98
CA VAL A 301 8.11 7.83 4.48
C VAL A 301 9.31 7.91 3.53
N HIS A 302 9.08 8.31 2.29
CA HIS A 302 10.17 8.82 1.48
C HIS A 302 10.46 10.23 1.99
N ALA A 303 11.71 10.55 2.30
CA ALA A 303 12.09 11.87 2.77
C ALA A 303 11.87 12.87 1.62
N ASP A 304 10.69 13.47 1.59
CA ASP A 304 10.31 14.56 0.74
C ASP A 304 9.98 15.77 1.62
N PHE A 305 10.59 16.92 1.34
CA PHE A 305 10.43 18.10 2.18
C PHE A 305 8.96 18.54 2.29
N HIS A 306 8.24 18.60 1.17
CA HIS A 306 6.89 19.19 1.15
C HIS A 306 5.86 18.25 1.76
N ASP A 307 5.85 16.98 1.34
CA ASP A 307 4.81 16.03 1.73
C ASP A 307 4.98 15.64 3.20
N MET A 308 6.22 15.41 3.65
CA MET A 308 6.50 15.11 5.04
C MET A 308 6.23 16.33 5.95
N ALA A 309 6.61 17.55 5.55
CA ALA A 309 6.32 18.74 6.34
C ALA A 309 4.82 19.01 6.45
N ALA A 310 4.07 18.87 5.34
CA ALA A 310 2.61 19.01 5.34
C ALA A 310 1.95 17.95 6.23
N ALA A 311 2.41 16.70 6.16
CA ALA A 311 1.90 15.62 7.01
C ALA A 311 2.18 15.88 8.50
N LEU A 312 3.40 16.27 8.85
CA LEU A 312 3.79 16.61 10.24
C LEU A 312 3.09 17.86 10.78
N GLY A 313 2.49 18.69 9.91
CA GLY A 313 1.62 19.81 10.26
C GLY A 313 0.20 19.43 10.66
N ARG A 314 -0.21 18.16 10.45
CA ARG A 314 -1.55 17.69 10.80
C ARG A 314 -1.63 17.28 12.26
N VAL A 315 -2.70 17.70 12.93
CA VAL A 315 -2.92 17.47 14.36
C VAL A 315 -3.02 15.98 14.68
N GLU A 316 -3.61 15.19 13.78
CA GLU A 316 -3.76 13.74 13.92
C GLU A 316 -2.40 13.04 13.89
N VAL A 317 -1.53 13.43 12.95
CA VAL A 317 -0.17 12.89 12.80
C VAL A 317 0.68 13.25 14.01
N GLU A 318 0.68 14.52 14.40
CA GLU A 318 1.43 14.99 15.57
C GLU A 318 0.98 14.25 16.85
N ARG A 319 -0.34 14.11 17.05
CA ARG A 319 -0.90 13.37 18.18
C ARG A 319 -0.47 11.90 18.16
N ALA A 320 -0.55 11.22 17.02
CA ALA A 320 -0.13 9.83 16.91
C ALA A 320 1.35 9.65 17.22
N LEU A 321 2.21 10.54 16.71
CA LEU A 321 3.64 10.53 17.01
C LEU A 321 3.95 10.84 18.48
N LEU A 322 3.09 11.56 19.20
CA LEU A 322 3.29 11.89 20.62
C LEU A 322 2.67 10.88 21.59
N ARG A 323 1.55 10.24 21.21
CA ARG A 323 0.67 9.52 22.14
C ARG A 323 0.32 8.09 21.70
N SER A 324 0.99 7.55 20.68
CA SER A 324 0.77 6.16 20.23
C SER A 324 0.76 5.18 21.41
N GLN A 325 -0.30 4.38 21.45
CA GLN A 325 -0.55 3.29 22.40
C GLN A 325 -0.05 1.94 21.86
N VAL A 326 0.46 1.91 20.63
CA VAL A 326 1.04 0.73 19.98
C VAL A 326 2.47 1.01 19.54
N GLU A 327 3.27 -0.05 19.43
CA GLU A 327 4.67 0.04 19.01
C GLU A 327 4.75 0.49 17.55
N LEU A 328 5.50 1.56 17.27
CA LEU A 328 5.63 2.13 15.94
C LEU A 328 7.04 1.93 15.38
N LEU A 329 7.13 1.49 14.14
CA LEU A 329 8.37 1.50 13.36
C LEU A 329 8.20 2.45 12.17
N ILE A 330 8.85 3.61 12.23
CA ILE A 330 8.81 4.64 11.20
C ILE A 330 10.12 4.57 10.42
N ILE A 331 10.06 4.26 9.14
CA ILE A 331 11.22 4.31 8.25
C ILE A 331 11.17 5.61 7.46
N VAL A 332 12.31 6.29 7.40
CA VAL A 332 12.53 7.46 6.55
C VAL A 332 13.58 7.11 5.52
N ASP A 333 13.16 6.83 4.29
CA ASP A 333 14.07 6.57 3.18
C ASP A 333 14.66 7.87 2.65
N TYR A 334 15.93 7.83 2.24
CA TYR A 334 16.63 8.99 1.71
C TYR A 334 16.74 10.17 2.70
N ALA A 335 16.94 9.86 3.99
CA ALA A 335 16.91 10.83 5.09
C ALA A 335 17.92 11.99 4.94
N GLU A 336 18.98 11.82 4.15
CA GLU A 336 19.99 12.85 3.89
C GLU A 336 19.53 13.96 2.93
N ALA A 337 18.43 13.77 2.19
CA ALA A 337 18.05 14.61 1.04
C ALA A 337 17.86 16.10 1.37
N TRP A 338 17.52 16.43 2.62
CA TRP A 338 17.11 17.78 3.01
C TRP A 338 18.03 18.42 4.05
N CYS A 339 19.24 17.86 4.20
CA CYS A 339 20.23 18.30 5.17
C CYS A 339 21.05 19.54 4.71
N THR A 340 20.40 20.59 4.20
CA THR A 340 21.10 21.83 3.84
C THR A 340 21.29 22.74 5.05
N SER A 341 22.47 23.35 5.16
CA SER A 341 22.98 24.11 6.30
C SER A 341 22.33 25.49 6.52
N SER A 342 21.22 25.79 5.84
CA SER A 342 20.54 27.06 5.96
C SER A 342 19.72 27.09 7.26
N ALA A 343 20.01 28.07 8.12
CA ALA A 343 19.27 28.36 9.35
C ALA A 343 17.80 28.78 9.13
N LEU A 344 17.31 28.73 7.89
CA LEU A 344 15.92 28.96 7.54
C LEU A 344 15.20 27.61 7.34
N SER A 345 14.24 27.36 8.25
CA SER A 345 13.13 26.40 8.20
C SER A 345 13.35 24.94 8.62
N ASP A 346 12.73 24.59 9.76
CA ASP A 346 12.04 23.35 10.15
C ASP A 346 12.17 22.11 9.22
N ASP A 347 13.36 21.56 9.00
CA ASP A 347 13.54 20.27 8.30
C ASP A 347 12.60 19.20 8.88
N PRO A 348 11.77 18.53 8.05
CA PRO A 348 10.76 17.61 8.53
C PRO A 348 11.36 16.40 9.28
N VAL A 349 12.56 15.93 8.93
CA VAL A 349 13.22 14.83 9.67
C VAL A 349 13.56 15.30 11.08
N ARG A 350 14.13 16.49 11.23
CA ARG A 350 14.38 17.11 12.55
C ARG A 350 13.10 17.39 13.33
N ARG A 351 12.01 17.74 12.66
CA ARG A 351 10.69 17.92 13.30
C ARG A 351 10.15 16.60 13.83
N LEU A 352 10.14 15.55 13.01
CA LEU A 352 9.75 14.21 13.43
C LEU A 352 10.52 13.77 14.68
N LEU A 353 11.84 13.88 14.66
CA LEU A 353 12.68 13.42 15.78
C LEU A 353 12.52 14.28 17.05
N ARG A 354 12.21 15.58 16.91
CA ARG A 354 11.82 16.42 18.06
C ARG A 354 10.49 15.97 18.66
N LEU A 355 9.50 15.63 17.84
CA LEU A 355 8.23 15.09 18.33
C LEU A 355 8.48 13.80 19.11
N ILE A 356 9.25 12.86 18.55
CA ILE A 356 9.61 11.61 19.25
C ILE A 356 10.34 11.88 20.56
N LYS A 357 11.33 12.78 20.57
CA LYS A 357 12.05 13.17 21.78
C LYS A 357 11.15 13.82 22.85
N SER A 358 10.07 14.47 22.45
CA SER A 358 9.13 15.15 23.36
C SER A 358 7.99 14.25 23.87
N ARG A 359 8.00 12.95 23.54
CA ARG A 359 6.98 12.00 23.97
C ARG A 359 6.94 11.87 25.51
N PRO A 360 5.75 11.73 26.11
CA PRO A 360 5.63 11.44 27.54
C PRO A 360 6.23 10.06 27.87
N THR A 361 7.09 10.01 28.89
CA THR A 361 7.76 8.78 29.35
C THR A 361 6.79 7.78 29.97
N GLU A 362 5.64 8.24 30.47
CA GLU A 362 4.61 7.41 31.08
C GLU A 362 3.47 7.16 30.09
N SER A 363 3.03 5.90 29.96
CA SER A 363 1.82 5.48 29.21
C SER A 363 1.88 5.54 27.67
N THR A 364 3.07 5.52 27.06
CA THR A 364 3.20 5.39 25.60
C THR A 364 4.01 4.16 25.20
N ALA A 365 3.65 3.56 24.07
CA ALA A 365 4.39 2.42 23.51
C ALA A 365 5.64 2.92 22.74
N PRO A 366 6.72 2.12 22.63
CA PRO A 366 7.96 2.57 22.02
C PRO A 366 7.81 2.93 20.53
N VAL A 367 8.54 3.97 20.12
CA VAL A 367 8.71 4.39 18.72
C VAL A 367 10.15 4.17 18.29
N ARG A 368 10.30 3.47 17.16
CA ARG A 368 11.56 3.22 16.46
C ARG A 368 11.56 4.04 15.19
N VAL A 369 12.61 4.85 14.99
CA VAL A 369 12.80 5.59 13.74
C VAL A 369 14.04 5.05 13.03
N LEU A 370 13.85 4.43 11.86
CA LEU A 370 14.93 3.95 11.00
C LEU A 370 15.18 4.97 9.89
N LEU A 371 16.28 5.69 9.96
CA LEU A 371 16.74 6.59 8.91
C LEU A 371 17.59 5.80 7.93
N ILE A 372 17.26 5.85 6.64
CA ILE A 372 18.06 5.22 5.59
C ILE A 372 18.82 6.30 4.83
N ALA A 373 20.13 6.09 4.67
CA ALA A 373 20.97 7.01 3.90
C ALA A 373 22.05 6.32 3.06
N ARG A 374 22.63 7.05 2.10
CA ARG A 374 23.82 6.62 1.35
C ARG A 374 25.08 6.70 2.20
N SER A 375 25.17 7.70 3.07
CA SER A 375 26.28 7.92 3.99
C SER A 375 25.84 8.75 5.20
N PRO A 376 26.49 8.62 6.37
CA PRO A 376 26.15 9.40 7.56
C PRO A 376 26.42 10.90 7.40
N GLY A 377 27.48 11.29 6.67
CA GLY A 377 27.83 12.70 6.45
C GLY A 377 28.00 13.53 7.73
N ALA A 378 28.10 14.86 7.59
CA ALA A 378 28.12 15.78 8.74
C ALA A 378 26.73 15.95 9.38
N TRP A 379 25.67 15.79 8.59
CA TRP A 379 24.29 15.99 9.02
C TRP A 379 23.87 15.05 10.15
N TRP A 380 24.35 13.80 10.13
CA TRP A 380 24.03 12.81 11.15
C TRP A 380 24.68 13.16 12.49
N THR A 381 25.94 13.61 12.47
CA THR A 381 26.63 14.10 13.67
C THR A 381 25.89 15.29 14.27
N ASP A 382 25.58 16.30 13.46
CA ASP A 382 24.82 17.48 13.89
C ASP A 382 23.43 17.12 14.45
N LEU A 383 22.80 16.09 13.87
CA LEU A 383 21.49 15.62 14.30
C LEU A 383 21.59 14.91 15.66
N ARG A 384 22.54 13.98 15.81
CA ARG A 384 22.79 13.26 17.07
C ARG A 384 23.07 14.21 18.23
N ASP A 385 23.88 15.24 18.01
CA ASP A 385 24.18 16.24 19.03
C ASP A 385 22.92 16.99 19.46
N LYS A 386 21.96 17.24 18.56
CA LYS A 386 20.69 17.91 18.92
C LYS A 386 19.66 16.97 19.57
N LEU A 387 19.86 15.66 19.47
CA LEU A 387 18.98 14.62 19.98
C LEU A 387 19.37 14.09 21.37
N HIS A 388 20.16 14.82 22.16
CA HIS A 388 20.47 14.46 23.56
C HIS A 388 19.21 13.97 24.31
N GLY A 389 19.27 12.78 24.93
CA GLY A 389 18.14 12.14 25.61
C GLY A 389 17.34 11.15 24.77
N LEU A 390 17.60 11.03 23.47
CA LEU A 390 17.04 9.99 22.59
C LEU A 390 18.14 9.00 22.20
N ALA A 391 17.90 7.69 22.36
CA ALA A 391 18.91 6.69 22.06
C ALA A 391 19.17 6.59 20.55
N THR A 392 20.40 6.82 20.11
CA THR A 392 20.80 6.75 18.69
C THR A 392 21.77 5.60 18.42
N ARG A 393 21.56 4.85 17.33
CA ARG A 393 22.48 3.81 16.83
C ARG A 393 22.80 4.04 15.34
N GLU A 394 23.89 3.43 14.88
CA GLU A 394 24.33 3.50 13.48
C GLU A 394 24.71 2.10 13.00
N MET A 395 24.27 1.73 11.81
CA MET A 395 24.53 0.45 11.16
C MET A 395 25.00 0.70 9.72
N ARG A 396 26.22 0.27 9.42
CA ARG A 396 26.75 0.23 8.06
C ARG A 396 26.39 -1.11 7.44
N LEU A 397 25.71 -1.09 6.30
CA LEU A 397 25.44 -2.31 5.54
C LEU A 397 26.62 -2.61 4.59
N GLY A 398 27.19 -3.81 4.72
CA GLY A 398 28.23 -4.32 3.81
C GLY A 398 27.67 -4.77 2.46
N PRO A 399 28.51 -5.26 1.54
CA PRO A 399 28.05 -5.97 0.34
C PRO A 399 27.22 -7.21 0.69
N LEU A 400 26.30 -7.63 -0.19
CA LEU A 400 25.48 -8.83 0.03
C LEU A 400 26.28 -10.09 -0.27
N ALA A 401 27.12 -10.03 -1.30
CA ALA A 401 27.93 -11.15 -1.77
C ALA A 401 29.42 -10.77 -1.74
N ASP A 402 29.90 -10.43 -0.53
CA ASP A 402 31.28 -9.98 -0.30
C ASP A 402 32.27 -11.07 -0.74
N ASP A 403 31.98 -12.33 -0.38
CA ASP A 403 32.66 -13.50 -0.93
C ASP A 403 32.15 -13.86 -2.33
N ARG A 404 33.04 -14.39 -3.18
CA ARG A 404 32.65 -14.88 -4.53
C ARG A 404 31.76 -16.13 -4.48
N GLY A 405 31.89 -16.94 -3.42
CA GLY A 405 31.15 -18.19 -3.21
C GLY A 405 29.62 -18.08 -3.29
N PRO A 406 28.96 -17.11 -2.63
CA PRO A 406 27.50 -16.97 -2.66
C PRO A 406 26.92 -16.41 -3.98
N ARG A 407 27.71 -15.74 -4.84
CA ARG A 407 27.18 -15.04 -6.03
C ARG A 407 26.47 -15.95 -7.02
N PRO A 408 27.01 -17.12 -7.41
CA PRO A 408 26.32 -18.03 -8.33
C PRO A 408 25.02 -18.60 -7.75
N ALA A 409 24.93 -18.76 -6.41
CA ALA A 409 23.70 -19.23 -5.76
C ALA A 409 22.63 -18.13 -5.77
N LEU A 410 22.96 -16.92 -5.33
CA LEU A 410 22.07 -15.76 -5.36
C LEU A 410 21.59 -15.43 -6.77
N TYR A 411 22.45 -15.61 -7.78
CA TYR A 411 22.09 -15.43 -9.18
C TYR A 411 21.01 -16.45 -9.64
N ARG A 412 21.14 -17.72 -9.27
CA ARG A 412 20.14 -18.76 -9.61
C ARG A 412 18.83 -18.56 -8.88
N GLU A 413 18.88 -18.15 -7.61
CA GLU A 413 17.69 -17.78 -6.83
C GLU A 413 16.95 -16.62 -7.50
N ALA A 414 17.69 -15.57 -7.89
CA ALA A 414 17.14 -14.44 -8.63
C ALA A 414 16.52 -14.87 -9.97
N LEU A 415 17.20 -15.70 -10.76
CA LEU A 415 16.65 -16.22 -12.02
C LEU A 415 15.31 -16.94 -11.82
N THR A 416 15.24 -17.81 -10.81
CA THR A 416 14.03 -18.60 -10.51
C THR A 416 12.87 -17.68 -10.13
N ALA A 417 13.12 -16.73 -9.23
CA ALA A 417 12.12 -15.77 -8.76
C ALA A 417 11.65 -14.84 -9.89
N LEU A 418 12.58 -14.27 -10.66
CA LEU A 418 12.28 -13.39 -11.78
C LEU A 418 11.55 -14.14 -12.91
N ALA A 419 11.90 -15.39 -13.20
CA ALA A 419 11.18 -16.20 -14.17
C ALA A 419 9.71 -16.43 -13.77
N SER A 420 9.48 -16.76 -12.50
CA SER A 420 8.11 -16.85 -11.97
C SER A 420 7.36 -15.52 -12.10
N GLY A 421 7.98 -14.41 -11.72
CA GLY A 421 7.37 -13.09 -11.83
C GLY A 421 7.04 -12.68 -13.28
N LEU A 422 7.89 -13.03 -14.25
CA LEU A 422 7.66 -12.74 -15.68
C LEU A 422 6.41 -13.47 -16.22
N THR A 423 6.08 -14.66 -15.71
CA THR A 423 4.83 -15.35 -16.10
C THR A 423 3.57 -14.56 -15.71
N GLN A 424 3.66 -13.75 -14.65
CA GLN A 424 2.57 -12.94 -14.14
C GLN A 424 2.49 -11.56 -14.78
N LEU A 425 3.50 -11.16 -15.57
CA LEU A 425 3.54 -9.85 -16.20
C LEU A 425 2.72 -9.79 -17.50
N PRO A 426 1.94 -8.71 -17.71
CA PRO A 426 1.21 -8.51 -18.96
C PRO A 426 2.12 -8.58 -20.19
N GLY A 427 1.78 -9.46 -21.13
CA GLY A 427 2.47 -9.66 -22.40
C GLY A 427 3.82 -10.41 -22.32
N TYR A 428 4.12 -11.02 -21.17
CA TYR A 428 5.23 -11.95 -20.98
C TYR A 428 4.76 -13.40 -20.69
N ALA A 429 3.47 -13.61 -20.40
CA ALA A 429 2.88 -14.91 -20.03
C ALA A 429 3.01 -16.04 -21.09
N GLY A 430 3.41 -15.75 -22.33
CA GLY A 430 3.51 -16.75 -23.41
C GLY A 430 4.81 -17.55 -23.45
N GLY A 431 5.81 -17.24 -22.62
CA GLY A 431 7.10 -17.95 -22.57
C GLY A 431 7.20 -18.93 -21.41
N ASP A 432 7.86 -20.07 -21.61
CA ASP A 432 8.28 -20.99 -20.54
C ASP A 432 9.51 -20.43 -19.82
N TRP A 433 9.33 -19.33 -19.09
CA TRP A 433 10.40 -18.66 -18.35
C TRP A 433 11.11 -19.58 -17.34
N PRO A 434 10.43 -20.50 -16.62
CA PRO A 434 11.10 -21.47 -15.77
C PRO A 434 12.11 -22.34 -16.53
N ALA A 435 11.76 -22.82 -17.74
CA ALA A 435 12.69 -23.59 -18.56
C ALA A 435 13.87 -22.73 -19.07
N VAL A 436 13.61 -21.47 -19.46
CA VAL A 436 14.66 -20.52 -19.84
C VAL A 436 15.65 -20.30 -18.69
N ALA A 437 15.15 -20.06 -17.48
CA ALA A 437 15.97 -19.88 -16.29
C ALA A 437 16.81 -21.14 -15.97
N ALA A 438 16.24 -22.34 -16.10
CA ALA A 438 16.95 -23.59 -15.87
C ALA A 438 18.08 -23.83 -16.89
N GLY A 439 17.97 -23.28 -18.10
CA GLY A 439 19.00 -23.35 -19.14
C GLY A 439 20.15 -22.36 -18.97
N LEU A 440 20.03 -21.37 -18.09
CA LEU A 440 21.05 -20.34 -17.89
C LEU A 440 22.08 -20.76 -16.84
N ALA A 441 23.36 -20.72 -17.23
CA ALA A 441 24.47 -20.89 -16.32
C ALA A 441 24.93 -19.53 -15.74
N PRO A 442 25.39 -19.46 -14.47
CA PRO A 442 26.00 -18.25 -13.94
C PRO A 442 27.21 -17.82 -14.79
N PRO A 443 27.26 -16.57 -15.28
CA PRO A 443 28.36 -16.12 -16.12
C PRO A 443 29.66 -15.98 -15.32
N ALA A 444 30.80 -16.25 -15.95
CA ALA A 444 32.13 -16.08 -15.32
C ALA A 444 32.37 -14.64 -14.82
N ALA A 445 31.72 -13.65 -15.46
CA ALA A 445 31.77 -12.25 -15.04
C ALA A 445 31.30 -12.02 -13.60
N LEU A 446 30.52 -12.92 -12.98
CA LEU A 446 30.08 -12.79 -11.58
C LEU A 446 31.24 -12.73 -10.56
N ASP A 447 32.45 -13.14 -10.96
CA ASP A 447 33.66 -13.00 -10.14
C ASP A 447 34.11 -11.55 -9.95
N GLU A 448 33.62 -10.62 -10.78
CA GLU A 448 33.96 -9.21 -10.69
C GLU A 448 33.37 -8.53 -9.45
N VAL A 449 34.12 -7.58 -8.87
CA VAL A 449 33.77 -6.92 -7.60
C VAL A 449 32.39 -6.27 -7.62
N ARG A 450 31.96 -5.74 -8.77
CA ARG A 450 30.66 -5.06 -8.92
C ARG A 450 29.45 -5.93 -8.58
N TYR A 451 29.58 -7.25 -8.68
CA TYR A 451 28.52 -8.20 -8.37
C TYR A 451 28.43 -8.57 -6.89
N ALA A 452 29.25 -7.96 -6.03
CA ALA A 452 29.03 -7.97 -4.59
C ALA A 452 27.79 -7.15 -4.19
N HIS A 453 27.37 -6.20 -5.04
CA HIS A 453 26.16 -5.40 -4.86
C HIS A 453 24.93 -6.17 -5.34
N ALA A 454 23.92 -6.29 -4.46
CA ALA A 454 22.71 -7.05 -4.72
C ALA A 454 22.00 -6.63 -6.01
N LEU A 455 21.79 -5.31 -6.18
CA LEU A 455 21.06 -4.80 -7.35
C LEU A 455 21.77 -5.12 -8.67
N THR A 456 23.09 -4.92 -8.75
CA THR A 456 23.88 -5.22 -9.97
C THR A 456 23.78 -6.70 -10.35
N LEU A 457 23.76 -7.59 -9.36
CA LEU A 457 23.61 -9.03 -9.57
C LEU A 457 22.21 -9.39 -10.10
N TYR A 458 21.17 -8.78 -9.54
CA TYR A 458 19.78 -9.01 -9.97
C TYR A 458 19.46 -8.38 -11.33
N GLU A 459 20.02 -7.20 -11.62
CA GLU A 459 19.98 -6.58 -12.96
C GLU A 459 20.56 -7.52 -14.01
N ARG A 460 21.69 -8.16 -13.70
CA ARG A 460 22.32 -9.13 -14.60
C ARG A 460 21.46 -10.37 -14.81
N ALA A 461 20.88 -10.93 -13.74
CA ALA A 461 19.98 -12.07 -13.85
C ALA A 461 18.75 -11.75 -14.72
N LEU A 462 18.14 -10.57 -14.54
CA LEU A 462 17.00 -10.15 -15.34
C LEU A 462 17.39 -9.95 -16.81
N ALA A 463 18.52 -9.30 -17.09
CA ALA A 463 18.97 -9.07 -18.46
C ALA A 463 19.26 -10.39 -19.20
N ASP A 464 19.92 -11.34 -18.54
CA ASP A 464 20.21 -12.66 -19.12
C ASP A 464 18.93 -13.44 -19.41
N LEU A 465 17.97 -13.40 -18.47
CA LEU A 465 16.67 -14.04 -18.63
C LEU A 465 15.90 -13.45 -19.83
N LEU A 466 15.80 -12.13 -19.92
CA LEU A 466 15.11 -11.44 -21.01
C LEU A 466 15.76 -11.69 -22.38
N GLN A 467 17.08 -11.79 -22.45
CA GLN A 467 17.82 -12.09 -23.68
C GLN A 467 17.77 -13.55 -24.10
N ALA A 468 17.65 -14.49 -23.16
CA ALA A 468 17.41 -15.91 -23.47
C ALA A 468 15.93 -16.22 -23.72
N GLY A 469 15.04 -15.29 -23.40
CA GLY A 469 13.60 -15.41 -23.57
C GLY A 469 13.13 -15.34 -25.03
N PRO A 470 11.81 -15.41 -25.25
CA PRO A 470 11.21 -15.50 -26.60
C PRO A 470 11.35 -14.22 -27.45
N ARG A 471 11.75 -13.09 -26.85
CA ARG A 471 11.82 -11.77 -27.52
C ARG A 471 13.08 -11.02 -27.10
N PRO A 472 14.28 -11.46 -27.52
CA PRO A 472 15.51 -10.72 -27.26
C PRO A 472 15.49 -9.39 -28.02
N VAL A 473 16.14 -8.38 -27.45
CA VAL A 473 16.39 -7.11 -28.13
C VAL A 473 17.76 -7.13 -28.81
N PRO A 474 17.96 -6.37 -29.91
CA PRO A 474 19.28 -6.19 -30.51
C PRO A 474 20.19 -5.43 -29.55
N VAL A 475 21.38 -5.98 -29.29
CA VAL A 475 22.34 -5.43 -28.32
C VAL A 475 23.71 -5.29 -28.99
N GLY A 476 24.34 -4.13 -28.84
CA GLY A 476 25.69 -3.90 -29.34
C GLY A 476 26.73 -4.70 -28.55
N PRO A 477 27.92 -4.99 -29.13
CA PRO A 477 28.95 -5.81 -28.48
C PRO A 477 29.51 -5.22 -27.18
N SER A 478 29.32 -3.92 -26.95
CA SER A 478 29.78 -3.19 -25.77
C SER A 478 28.64 -2.71 -24.85
N ALA A 479 27.42 -3.19 -25.06
CA ALA A 479 26.27 -2.74 -24.26
C ALA A 479 26.39 -3.24 -22.81
N SER A 480 26.07 -2.36 -21.86
CA SER A 480 26.00 -2.73 -20.45
C SER A 480 24.74 -3.53 -20.13
N THR A 481 24.65 -4.05 -18.90
CA THR A 481 23.42 -4.69 -18.41
C THR A 481 22.25 -3.70 -18.40
N GLU A 482 22.51 -2.45 -17.99
CA GLU A 482 21.54 -1.36 -17.94
C GLU A 482 21.03 -1.00 -19.35
N ASP A 483 21.91 -0.96 -20.36
CA ASP A 483 21.51 -0.73 -21.76
C ASP A 483 20.53 -1.80 -22.28
N ILE A 484 20.77 -3.06 -21.90
CA ILE A 484 19.90 -4.19 -22.25
C ILE A 484 18.53 -4.00 -21.59
N LEU A 485 18.50 -3.74 -20.29
CA LEU A 485 17.25 -3.55 -19.55
C LEU A 485 16.45 -2.35 -20.08
N LEU A 486 17.11 -1.23 -20.36
CA LEU A 486 16.48 -0.06 -20.98
C LEU A 486 15.93 -0.34 -22.37
N SER A 487 16.58 -1.19 -23.16
CA SER A 487 16.09 -1.58 -24.48
C SER A 487 14.82 -2.44 -24.39
N HIS A 488 14.74 -3.33 -23.40
CA HIS A 488 13.53 -4.08 -23.08
C HIS A 488 12.40 -3.16 -22.57
N GLU A 489 12.73 -2.25 -21.66
CA GLU A 489 11.80 -1.26 -21.12
C GLU A 489 11.26 -0.34 -22.24
N SER A 490 12.10 0.05 -23.20
CA SER A 490 11.70 0.81 -24.38
C SER A 490 10.74 0.05 -25.30
N THR A 491 10.78 -1.28 -25.32
CA THR A 491 9.80 -2.11 -26.04
C THR A 491 8.45 -2.11 -25.32
N TYR A 492 8.48 -2.13 -23.98
CA TYR A 492 7.28 -2.00 -23.14
C TYR A 492 6.60 -0.63 -23.33
N TRP A 493 7.38 0.46 -23.41
CA TRP A 493 6.86 1.81 -23.71
C TRP A 493 6.10 1.87 -25.04
N SER A 494 6.68 1.34 -26.11
CA SER A 494 6.04 1.34 -27.44
C SER A 494 4.71 0.57 -27.42
N ARG A 495 4.71 -0.63 -26.83
CA ARG A 495 3.51 -1.48 -26.74
C ARG A 495 2.37 -0.82 -25.95
N THR A 496 2.71 -0.17 -24.84
CA THR A 496 1.71 0.51 -23.99
C THR A 496 1.23 1.81 -24.64
N ALA A 497 2.10 2.54 -25.33
CA ALA A 497 1.72 3.73 -26.09
C ALA A 497 0.70 3.39 -27.20
N GLU A 498 0.90 2.28 -27.91
CA GLU A 498 -0.05 1.77 -28.90
C GLU A 498 -1.42 1.45 -28.28
N ALA A 499 -1.44 0.79 -27.11
CA ALA A 499 -2.67 0.50 -26.37
C ALA A 499 -3.43 1.78 -25.96
N HIS A 500 -2.69 2.85 -25.65
CA HIS A 500 -3.24 4.19 -25.37
C HIS A 500 -3.52 5.02 -26.64
N ARG A 501 -3.39 4.43 -27.83
CA ARG A 501 -3.63 5.09 -29.14
C ARG A 501 -2.76 6.33 -29.32
N LEU A 502 -1.47 6.21 -29.01
CA LEU A 502 -0.45 7.24 -29.20
C LEU A 502 0.40 6.89 -30.43
N ASP A 503 0.57 7.86 -31.34
CA ASP A 503 1.40 7.79 -32.55
C ASP A 503 2.78 8.43 -32.32
N LEU A 504 3.47 8.03 -31.24
CA LEU A 504 4.79 8.57 -30.86
C LEU A 504 5.91 7.64 -31.32
N THR A 505 7.02 8.22 -31.80
CA THR A 505 8.21 7.45 -32.17
C THR A 505 9.00 7.03 -30.92
N PRO A 506 9.80 5.94 -30.97
CA PRO A 506 10.59 5.51 -29.83
C PRO A 506 11.51 6.58 -29.20
N PRO A 507 12.17 7.48 -29.97
CA PRO A 507 12.91 8.60 -29.39
C PRO A 507 12.03 9.56 -28.58
N VAL A 508 10.81 9.85 -29.04
CA VAL A 508 9.88 10.73 -28.32
C VAL A 508 9.34 10.06 -27.05
N LEU A 509 9.09 8.75 -27.09
CA LEU A 509 8.73 7.99 -25.89
C LEU A 509 9.85 8.08 -24.83
N ARG A 510 11.11 7.93 -25.25
CA ARG A 510 12.29 8.11 -24.38
C ARG A 510 12.37 9.51 -23.79
N GLU A 511 12.20 10.55 -24.61
CA GLU A 511 12.21 11.94 -24.14
C GLU A 511 11.10 12.20 -23.10
N ALA A 512 9.91 11.65 -23.32
CA ALA A 512 8.81 11.76 -22.36
C ALA A 512 9.13 11.04 -21.04
N VAL A 513 9.66 9.82 -21.10
CA VAL A 513 10.06 9.05 -19.90
C VAL A 513 11.22 9.73 -19.15
N ALA A 514 12.20 10.27 -19.87
CA ALA A 514 13.29 11.04 -19.28
C ALA A 514 12.78 12.31 -18.57
N ALA A 515 11.85 13.03 -19.20
CA ALA A 515 11.25 14.22 -18.60
C ALA A 515 10.49 13.89 -17.31
N VAL A 516 9.68 12.84 -17.28
CA VAL A 516 8.99 12.46 -16.04
C VAL A 516 9.94 11.95 -14.95
N THR A 517 11.02 11.28 -15.34
CA THR A 517 12.04 10.79 -14.39
C THR A 517 12.82 11.93 -13.76
N LEU A 518 13.11 12.99 -14.53
CA LEU A 518 13.87 14.16 -14.05
C LEU A 518 13.02 15.17 -13.27
N PHE A 519 11.79 15.42 -13.70
CA PHE A 519 10.96 16.50 -13.16
C PHE A 519 9.84 16.01 -12.24
N GLY A 520 9.35 14.77 -12.43
CA GLY A 520 8.18 14.24 -11.73
C GLY A 520 6.90 15.05 -11.98
N ALA A 521 5.80 14.65 -11.33
CA ALA A 521 4.59 15.48 -11.21
C ALA A 521 3.73 15.04 -10.03
N ARG A 522 3.44 15.96 -9.09
CA ARG A 522 2.66 15.68 -7.88
C ARG A 522 1.19 16.07 -7.98
N SER A 523 0.80 16.72 -9.07
CA SER A 523 -0.58 17.09 -9.33
C SER A 523 -0.89 16.99 -10.81
N ASN A 524 -2.16 16.80 -11.14
CA ASN A 524 -2.64 16.84 -12.52
C ASN A 524 -2.27 18.16 -13.23
N GLN A 525 -2.15 19.27 -12.49
CA GLN A 525 -1.72 20.55 -13.04
C GLN A 525 -0.23 20.56 -13.39
N GLN A 526 0.63 20.06 -12.50
CA GLN A 526 2.06 19.92 -12.79
C GLN A 526 2.30 18.94 -13.94
N ALA A 527 1.53 17.86 -13.98
CA ALA A 527 1.54 16.90 -15.07
C ALA A 527 1.20 17.57 -16.41
N ASP A 528 0.06 18.27 -16.49
CA ASP A 528 -0.34 18.99 -17.72
C ASP A 528 0.72 20.03 -18.14
N ASN A 529 1.30 20.74 -17.18
CA ASN A 529 2.39 21.68 -17.44
C ASN A 529 3.63 20.99 -18.03
N LEU A 530 4.06 19.86 -17.47
CA LEU A 530 5.21 19.11 -17.98
C LEU A 530 4.94 18.60 -19.40
N ILE A 531 3.75 18.02 -19.65
CA ILE A 531 3.38 17.53 -20.98
C ILE A 531 3.33 18.65 -22.01
N ARG A 532 2.87 19.85 -21.65
CA ARG A 532 2.90 21.01 -22.57
C ARG A 532 4.30 21.48 -22.94
N LEU A 533 5.31 21.18 -22.13
CA LEU A 533 6.69 21.54 -22.41
C LEU A 533 7.38 20.56 -23.37
N LEU A 534 6.85 19.34 -23.53
CA LEU A 534 7.40 18.35 -24.45
C LEU A 534 7.17 18.77 -25.92
N PRO A 535 8.23 19.03 -26.71
CA PRO A 535 8.10 19.57 -28.07
C PRO A 535 7.20 18.73 -28.99
N ALA A 536 7.32 17.41 -28.91
CA ALA A 536 6.60 16.48 -29.78
C ALA A 536 5.07 16.42 -29.53
N VAL A 537 4.59 16.88 -28.38
CA VAL A 537 3.17 16.82 -27.99
C VAL A 537 2.57 18.19 -27.67
N ARG A 538 3.40 19.24 -27.65
CA ARG A 538 2.99 20.62 -27.35
C ARG A 538 1.83 21.11 -28.21
N GLU A 539 1.93 20.91 -29.52
CA GLU A 539 0.94 21.37 -30.53
C GLU A 539 -0.23 20.40 -30.70
N ARG A 540 -0.26 19.27 -29.97
CA ARG A 540 -1.38 18.31 -30.01
C ARG A 540 -2.56 18.83 -29.19
N ASP A 541 -3.76 18.32 -29.49
CA ASP A 541 -4.98 18.70 -28.79
C ASP A 541 -4.99 18.21 -27.32
N PHE A 542 -5.91 18.76 -26.53
CA PHE A 542 -6.05 18.43 -25.11
C PHE A 542 -6.32 16.92 -24.87
N GLY A 543 -7.16 16.30 -25.70
CA GLY A 543 -7.48 14.88 -25.57
C GLY A 543 -6.26 14.01 -25.84
N TYR A 544 -5.40 14.39 -26.79
CA TYR A 544 -4.13 13.71 -27.04
C TYR A 544 -3.18 13.84 -25.85
N ARG A 545 -2.96 15.05 -25.32
CA ARG A 545 -2.09 15.29 -24.15
C ARG A 545 -2.57 14.53 -22.91
N ARG A 546 -3.89 14.41 -22.74
CA ARG A 546 -4.48 13.57 -21.68
C ARG A 546 -4.14 12.10 -21.85
N ARG A 547 -4.23 11.54 -23.07
CA ARG A 547 -3.81 10.13 -23.30
C ARG A 547 -2.33 9.90 -23.02
N VAL A 548 -1.46 10.88 -23.31
CA VAL A 548 -0.03 10.82 -22.94
C VAL A 548 0.14 10.82 -21.42
N THR A 549 -0.61 11.67 -20.71
CA THR A 549 -0.64 11.72 -19.24
C THR A 549 -1.09 10.37 -18.67
N ASP A 550 -2.20 9.82 -19.17
CA ASP A 550 -2.75 8.52 -18.73
C ASP A 550 -1.78 7.37 -19.03
N TRP A 551 -1.05 7.43 -20.15
CA TRP A 551 -0.02 6.46 -20.51
C TRP A 551 1.18 6.51 -19.55
N LEU A 552 1.68 7.71 -19.21
CA LEU A 552 2.79 7.86 -18.25
C LEU A 552 2.37 7.43 -16.84
N ALA A 553 1.15 7.76 -16.42
CA ALA A 553 0.57 7.28 -15.16
C ALA A 553 0.40 5.75 -15.16
N HIS A 554 0.10 5.14 -16.31
CA HIS A 554 0.07 3.69 -16.46
C HIS A 554 1.46 3.05 -16.37
N LEU A 555 2.49 3.66 -16.98
CA LEU A 555 3.87 3.17 -16.92
C LEU A 555 4.46 3.27 -15.50
N TYR A 556 4.21 4.39 -14.85
CA TYR A 556 4.75 4.70 -13.55
C TYR A 556 3.63 5.13 -12.60
N PRO A 557 2.78 4.20 -12.14
CA PRO A 557 1.75 4.53 -11.17
C PRO A 557 2.40 5.03 -9.88
N ASP A 558 1.89 6.16 -9.38
CA ASP A 558 2.23 6.75 -8.10
C ASP A 558 0.95 7.28 -7.44
N PRO A 559 0.54 6.74 -6.27
CA PRO A 559 -0.64 7.20 -5.57
C PRO A 559 -0.55 8.64 -5.00
N SER A 560 0.66 9.20 -4.88
CA SER A 560 0.90 10.55 -4.32
C SER A 560 0.98 11.64 -5.37
N GLY A 561 1.03 11.27 -6.65
CA GLY A 561 1.21 12.19 -7.75
C GLY A 561 0.45 11.77 -9.00
N ALA A 562 0.80 12.39 -10.12
CA ALA A 562 0.26 11.97 -11.41
C ALA A 562 0.97 10.72 -11.94
N TRP A 563 2.26 10.58 -11.65
CA TRP A 563 3.12 9.44 -11.99
C TRP A 563 4.38 9.44 -11.13
N GLY A 564 5.00 8.27 -11.02
CA GLY A 564 6.32 8.05 -10.44
C GLY A 564 7.43 8.18 -11.49
N VAL A 565 8.61 7.68 -11.14
CA VAL A 565 9.82 7.72 -11.98
C VAL A 565 10.24 6.34 -12.45
N LEU A 566 11.13 6.28 -13.45
CA LEU A 566 11.78 5.04 -13.84
C LEU A 566 12.71 4.54 -12.73
N GLU A 567 12.35 3.41 -12.14
CA GLU A 567 13.14 2.74 -11.11
C GLU A 567 13.58 1.34 -11.56
N PRO A 568 14.74 0.84 -11.09
CA PRO A 568 15.66 1.47 -10.13
C PRO A 568 16.40 2.71 -10.65
N ASP A 569 16.77 3.66 -9.79
CA ASP A 569 17.39 4.96 -10.12
C ASP A 569 18.53 4.87 -11.16
N ARG A 570 19.29 3.77 -11.14
CA ARG A 570 20.39 3.55 -12.09
C ARG A 570 19.92 3.56 -13.53
N LEU A 571 18.79 2.92 -13.83
CA LEU A 571 18.20 2.90 -15.18
C LEU A 571 17.69 4.28 -15.60
N GLY A 572 17.20 5.09 -14.65
CA GLY A 572 16.79 6.47 -14.92
C GLY A 572 17.95 7.44 -15.16
N SER A 573 19.18 7.07 -14.75
CA SER A 573 20.37 7.92 -14.85
C SER A 573 21.27 7.66 -16.07
N THR A 574 21.05 6.55 -16.76
CA THR A 574 21.69 6.15 -18.02
C THR A 574 20.90 6.65 -19.22
#